data_AF-A0A6B2SK84-F1
#
_entry.id   AF-A0A6B2SK84-F1
#
_cell.length_a   1.000
_cell.length_b   1.000
_cell.length_c   1.000
_cell.angle_alpha   90.00
_cell.angle_beta   90.00
_cell.angle_gamma   90.00
#
_symmetry.space_group_name_H-M   'P 1'
#
loop_
_entity.id
_entity.type
_entity.pdbx_description
1 polymer ?
#
loop_
_entity_poly.entity_id
_entity_poly.type
_entity_poly.pdbx_seq_one_letter_code
_entity_poly.pdbx_strand_id
1 'polypeptide(L)' 'MTERGEQRLTIRDVAARAGVPRGAVSPAFDNKPGVSEATRTRIVEVVLASRRVAAHQVPTPALTPRGSTGPPPGRE' A
#
# COMPACT_ATOMS: atom_id res chain seq x y z
N MET A 1 -11.16 -20.00 3.98
CA MET A 1 -10.61 -19.74 2.64
C MET A 1 -10.86 -18.27 2.33
N THR A 2 -9.97 -17.41 2.82
CA THR A 2 -10.25 -16.00 3.12
C THR A 2 -10.06 -15.09 1.88
N GLU A 3 -11.10 -14.32 1.56
CA GLU A 3 -11.12 -13.01 0.89
C GLU A 3 -10.03 -12.69 -0.17
N ARG A 4 -9.90 -13.52 -1.20
CA ARG A 4 -9.29 -13.03 -2.45
C ARG A 4 -10.29 -12.15 -3.21
N GLY A 5 -10.33 -10.85 -2.91
CA GLY A 5 -10.57 -9.87 -3.97
C GLY A 5 -11.83 -9.01 -3.91
N GLU A 6 -11.64 -7.80 -3.40
CA GLU A 6 -12.16 -6.60 -4.06
C GLU A 6 -10.99 -5.83 -4.70
N GLN A 7 -10.47 -6.44 -5.78
CA GLN A 7 -9.59 -5.92 -6.84
C GLN A 7 -8.52 -4.88 -6.44
N ARG A 8 -7.50 -5.34 -5.69
CA ARG A 8 -6.25 -4.58 -5.59
C ARG A 8 -5.53 -4.62 -6.94
N LEU A 9 -5.39 -3.44 -7.56
CA LEU A 9 -4.66 -3.27 -8.81
C LEU A 9 -3.22 -3.78 -8.67
N THR A 10 -2.79 -4.71 -9.52
CA THR A 10 -1.42 -5.25 -9.46
C THR A 10 -0.46 -4.45 -10.33
N ILE A 11 0.84 -4.59 -10.07
CA ILE A 11 1.91 -4.01 -10.92
C ILE A 11 1.79 -4.49 -12.37
N ARG A 12 1.36 -5.75 -12.59
CA ARG A 12 1.17 -6.31 -13.93
C ARG A 12 0.03 -5.59 -14.67
N ASP A 13 -1.05 -5.29 -13.96
CA ASP A 13 -2.22 -4.60 -14.54
C ASP A 13 -1.87 -3.16 -14.90
N VAL A 14 -1.14 -2.46 -14.03
CA VAL A 14 -0.65 -1.11 -14.31
C VAL A 14 0.25 -1.10 -15.54
N ALA A 15 1.19 -2.05 -15.62
CA ALA A 15 2.11 -2.16 -16.76
C ALA A 15 1.36 -2.36 -18.08
N ALA A 16 0.40 -3.28 -18.09
CA ALA A 16 -0.41 -3.58 -19.27
C ALA A 16 -1.28 -2.38 -19.70
N ARG A 17 -1.93 -1.70 -18.75
CA ARG A 17 -2.79 -0.53 -19.02
C ARG A 17 -1.99 0.70 -19.46
N ALA A 18 -0.79 0.89 -18.92
CA ALA A 18 0.09 2.00 -19.28
C ALA A 18 0.91 1.75 -20.56
N GLY A 19 0.91 0.51 -21.09
CA GLY A 19 1.72 0.13 -22.25
C GLY A 19 3.22 0.16 -21.98
N VAL A 20 3.63 -0.21 -20.75
CA VAL A 20 5.04 -0.15 -20.30
C VAL A 20 5.53 -1.55 -19.88
N PRO A 21 6.85 -1.81 -19.91
CA PRO A 21 7.38 -3.05 -19.38
C PRO A 21 7.19 -3.12 -17.86
N ARG A 22 6.91 -4.33 -17.34
CA ARG A 22 6.69 -4.57 -15.91
C ARG A 22 7.83 -4.05 -15.03
N GLY A 23 9.07 -4.16 -15.51
CA GLY A 23 10.28 -3.71 -14.81
C GLY A 23 10.41 -2.19 -14.69
N ALA A 24 9.64 -1.40 -15.45
CA ALA A 24 9.68 0.06 -15.39
C ALA A 24 8.77 0.65 -14.30
N VAL A 25 7.78 -0.11 -13.81
CA VAL A 25 6.77 0.41 -12.89
C VAL A 25 7.35 0.72 -11.51
N SER A 26 8.15 -0.18 -10.92
CA SER A 26 8.78 0.08 -9.62
C SER A 26 9.80 1.22 -9.67
N PRO A 27 10.74 1.26 -10.64
CA PRO A 27 11.66 2.39 -10.80
C PRO A 27 10.95 3.73 -11.01
N ALA A 28 9.79 3.75 -11.70
CA ALA A 28 8.99 4.95 -11.87
C ALA A 28 8.46 5.49 -10.52
N PHE A 29 8.00 4.60 -9.63
CA PHE A 29 7.53 4.97 -8.28
C PHE A 29 8.67 5.35 -7.33
N ASP A 30 9.81 4.67 -7.44
CA ASP A 30 11.01 4.95 -6.63
C ASP A 30 11.80 6.18 -7.12
N ASN A 31 11.30 6.88 -8.14
CA ASN A 31 11.96 8.01 -8.80
C ASN A 31 13.40 7.71 -9.28
N LYS A 32 13.67 6.45 -9.68
CA LYS A 32 14.99 6.03 -10.15
C LYS A 32 15.29 6.61 -11.53
N PRO A 33 16.55 6.99 -11.84
CA PRO A 33 16.94 7.47 -13.17
C PRO A 33 16.73 6.36 -14.23
N GLY A 34 16.55 6.75 -15.49
CA GLY A 34 16.35 5.82 -16.61
C GLY A 34 14.88 5.55 -16.99
N VAL A 35 13.92 6.14 -16.28
CA VAL A 35 12.52 6.23 -16.72
C VAL A 35 12.26 7.64 -17.23
N SER A 36 11.61 7.79 -18.39
CA SER A 36 11.24 9.10 -18.91
C SER A 36 10.09 9.70 -18.12
N GLU A 37 10.03 11.03 -18.03
CA GLU A 37 8.90 11.74 -17.39
C GLU A 37 7.57 11.35 -18.02
N ALA A 38 7.52 11.28 -19.36
CA ALA A 38 6.32 10.84 -20.07
C ALA A 38 5.85 9.43 -19.66
N THR A 39 6.79 8.51 -19.36
CA THR A 39 6.47 7.18 -18.85
C THR A 39 5.94 7.24 -17.42
N ARG A 40 6.54 8.06 -16.55
CA ARG A 40 6.06 8.26 -15.17
C ARG A 40 4.63 8.80 -15.18
N THR A 41 4.35 9.83 -15.99
CA THR A 41 3.03 10.42 -16.12
C THR A 41 1.98 9.38 -16.50
N ARG A 42 2.22 8.57 -17.54
CA ARG A 42 1.28 7.50 -17.95
C ARG A 42 1.00 6.48 -16.85
N ILE A 43 2.05 6.07 -16.11
CA ILE A 43 1.90 5.13 -14.99
C ILE A 43 1.02 5.72 -13.89
N VAL A 44 1.26 6.98 -13.52
CA VAL A 44 0.49 7.68 -12.49
C VAL A 44 -0.97 7.87 -12.92
N GLU A 45 -1.21 8.31 -14.16
CA GLU A 45 -2.56 8.46 -14.71
C GLU A 45 -3.37 7.16 -14.65
N VAL A 46 -2.77 6.04 -15.07
CA VAL A 46 -3.41 4.72 -15.03
C VAL A 46 -3.77 4.31 -13.61
N VAL A 47 -2.90 4.57 -12.64
CA VAL A 47 -3.13 4.22 -11.22
C VAL A 47 -4.26 5.06 -10.64
N LEU A 48 -4.26 6.37 -10.91
CA LEU A 48 -5.30 7.28 -10.45
C LEU A 48 -6.66 6.93 -11.06
N ALA A 49 -6.70 6.65 -12.37
CA ALA A 49 -7.92 6.21 -13.06
C ALA A 49 -8.47 4.88 -12.53
N SER A 50 -7.60 4.04 -11.96
CA SER A 50 -7.95 2.71 -11.47
C SER A 50 -8.35 2.68 -9.99
N ARG A 51 -8.11 3.75 -9.22
CA ARG A 51 -8.31 3.76 -7.76
C ARG A 51 -9.78 4.01 -7.40
N ARG A 52 -10.51 2.95 -7.00
CA ARG A 52 -11.74 3.12 -6.19
C ARG A 52 -11.35 3.28 -4.72
N VAL A 53 -11.72 4.40 -4.11
CA VAL A 53 -11.52 4.64 -2.68
C VAL A 53 -12.84 4.32 -1.97
N ALA A 54 -12.98 3.08 -1.51
CA ALA A 54 -14.00 2.74 -0.52
C ALA A 54 -13.38 2.90 0.88
N ALA A 55 -14.16 3.41 1.83
CA ALA A 55 -13.78 3.35 3.23
C ALA A 55 -13.75 1.88 3.66
N HIS A 56 -12.59 1.40 4.14
CA HIS A 56 -12.51 0.06 4.70
C HIS A 56 -12.91 0.14 6.18
N GLN A 57 -14.09 -0.39 6.52
CA GLN A 57 -14.49 -0.52 7.92
C GLN A 57 -13.64 -1.60 8.57
N VAL A 58 -12.70 -1.19 9.43
CA VAL A 58 -11.91 -2.10 10.25
C VAL A 58 -12.67 -2.31 11.57
N PRO A 59 -12.81 -3.56 12.06
CA PRO A 59 -13.37 -3.81 13.38
C PRO A 59 -12.61 -3.03 14.46
N THR A 60 -13.34 -2.43 15.41
CA THR A 60 -12.72 -1.70 16.53
C THR A 60 -11.75 -2.62 17.27
N PRO A 61 -10.45 -2.27 17.37
CA PRO A 61 -9.49 -3.09 18.09
C PRO A 61 -9.82 -3.05 19.59
N ALA A 62 -9.93 -4.21 20.21
CA ALA A 62 -10.04 -4.33 21.67
C ALA A 62 -8.65 -4.11 22.30
N LEU A 63 -8.55 -3.14 23.21
CA LEU A 63 -7.32 -2.91 23.98
C LEU A 63 -7.31 -3.82 25.20
N THR A 64 -6.31 -4.70 25.30
CA THR A 64 -6.09 -5.49 26.52
C THR A 64 -5.12 -4.74 27.44
N PRO A 65 -5.51 -4.35 28.66
CA PRO A 65 -4.60 -3.72 29.61
C PRO A 65 -3.43 -4.66 29.92
N ARG A 66 -2.19 -4.24 29.65
CA ARG A 66 -1.01 -4.98 30.12
C ARG A 66 -0.81 -4.67 31.61
N GLY A 67 -0.85 -5.71 32.45
CA GLY A 67 -0.57 -5.66 33.90
C GLY A 67 0.90 -5.43 34.24
N SER A 68 1.54 -4.45 33.60
CA SER A 68 2.91 -4.04 33.94
C SER A 68 2.86 -2.83 34.85
N THR A 69 2.66 -3.08 36.14
CA THR A 69 3.19 -2.18 37.16
C THR A 69 3.77 -3.08 38.23
N GLY A 70 5.09 -3.14 38.31
CA GLY A 70 5.77 -3.84 39.40
C GLY A 70 5.40 -3.21 40.73
N PRO A 71 5.44 -3.98 41.84
CA PRO A 71 5.14 -3.44 43.17
C PRO A 71 6.07 -2.23 43.47
N PRO A 72 5.57 -1.20 44.19
CA PRO A 72 6.41 -0.07 44.59
C PRO A 72 7.61 -0.56 45.40
N PRO A 73 8.81 0.05 45.25
CA PRO A 73 9.96 -0.32 46.06
C PRO A 73 9.61 -0.17 47.55
N GLY A 74 9.90 -1.21 48.33
CA GLY A 74 9.63 -1.22 49.77
C GLY A 74 10.38 -0.09 50.47
N ARG A 75 9.71 0.58 51.41
CA ARG A 75 10.40 1.45 52.37
C ARG A 75 11.06 0.56 53.43
N GLU A 76 12.37 0.72 53.59
CA GLU A 76 13.08 0.38 54.83
C GLU A 76 12.65 1.30 55.98
#